data_AF-A0A7Y0N1N1-F1
#
_entry.id   AF-A0A7Y0N1N1-F1
#
_cell.length_a   1.000
_cell.length_b   1.000
_cell.length_c   1.000
_cell.angle_alpha   90.00
_cell.angle_beta   90.00
_cell.angle_gamma   90.00
#
_symmetry.space_group_name_H-M   'P 1'
#
loop_
_entity.id
_entity.type
_entity.pdbx_description
1 polymer ?
#
loop_
_entity_poly.entity_id
_entity_poly.type
_entity_poly.pdbx_seq_one_letter_code
_entity_poly.pdbx_strand_id
1 'polypeptide(L)'
;MLARLLLSFSVVLTAFGVGAAEVDKTQPYQMMKQVAEVTFARLKAEQPKIKQDPNLLKVIVEQELMPYVNDRYAALKLLGPNLKGAKREDVLEFVDAFRAYLIASYAQVLTQYSDQQIEFGPEPKLDDSKRITSIKVEIIDAPRPNIKLEF
;
A
#
# COMPACT_ATOMS: atom_id res chain seq x y z
N MET A 1 7.83 56.98 -34.17
CA MET A 1 6.71 56.02 -34.02
C MET A 1 7.30 54.69 -33.62
N LEU A 2 7.21 54.36 -32.32
CA LEU A 2 7.82 53.18 -31.69
C LEU A 2 6.91 51.97 -31.89
N ALA A 3 7.32 51.04 -32.76
CA ALA A 3 6.66 49.75 -32.91
C ALA A 3 6.96 48.89 -31.66
N ARG A 4 5.94 48.65 -30.84
CA ARG A 4 6.01 47.80 -29.65
C ARG A 4 6.20 46.35 -30.08
N LEU A 5 7.40 45.82 -29.87
CA LEU A 5 7.71 44.40 -29.99
C LEU A 5 7.24 43.69 -28.70
N LEU A 6 6.01 43.17 -28.71
CA LEU A 6 5.49 42.33 -27.62
C LEU A 6 5.97 40.89 -27.83
N LEU A 7 7.07 40.55 -27.17
CA LEU A 7 7.60 39.18 -27.07
C LEU A 7 6.76 38.42 -26.04
N SER A 8 5.77 37.67 -26.50
CA SER A 8 5.00 36.73 -25.69
C SER A 8 5.85 35.50 -25.35
N PHE A 9 6.36 35.44 -24.13
CA PHE A 9 7.05 34.28 -23.57
C PHE A 9 6.01 33.25 -23.11
N SER A 10 5.69 32.28 -23.97
CA SER A 10 4.81 31.16 -23.62
C SER A 10 5.61 30.12 -22.84
N VAL A 11 5.49 30.13 -21.52
CA VAL A 11 6.04 29.09 -20.65
C VAL A 11 5.24 27.80 -20.89
N VAL A 12 5.85 26.84 -21.58
CA VAL A 12 5.33 25.47 -21.66
C VAL A 12 5.66 24.78 -20.34
N LEU A 13 4.67 24.68 -19.46
CA LEU A 13 4.74 23.82 -18.27
C LEU A 13 4.60 22.36 -18.75
N THR A 14 5.72 21.69 -19.04
CA THR A 14 5.73 20.23 -19.16
C THR A 14 5.51 19.64 -17.78
N ALA A 15 4.27 19.25 -17.47
CA ALA A 15 3.97 18.40 -16.34
C ALA A 15 4.66 17.04 -16.59
N PHE A 16 5.77 16.79 -15.90
CA PHE A 16 6.32 15.44 -15.80
C PHE A 16 5.33 14.59 -15.00
N GLY A 17 4.42 13.93 -15.70
CA GLY A 17 3.67 12.81 -15.13
C GLY A 17 4.67 11.71 -14.83
N VAL A 18 4.99 11.52 -13.55
CA VAL A 18 5.64 10.30 -13.08
C VAL A 18 4.62 9.18 -13.33
N GLY A 19 4.75 8.49 -14.46
CA GLY A 19 3.99 7.26 -14.68
C GLY A 19 4.49 6.24 -13.68
N ALA A 20 3.71 6.01 -12.61
CA ALA A 20 3.94 4.85 -11.76
C ALA A 20 3.87 3.61 -12.66
N ALA A 21 4.95 2.84 -12.71
CA ALA A 21 4.96 1.60 -13.47
C ALA A 21 3.84 0.70 -12.93
N GLU A 22 2.96 0.24 -13.80
CA GLU A 22 1.85 -0.63 -13.42
C GLU A 22 2.44 -1.90 -12.80
N VAL A 23 2.06 -2.21 -11.56
CA VAL A 23 2.54 -3.41 -10.86
C VAL A 23 1.83 -4.62 -11.46
N ASP A 24 2.60 -5.57 -11.99
CA ASP A 24 2.08 -6.82 -12.52
C ASP A 24 1.50 -7.70 -11.39
N LYS A 25 0.17 -7.84 -11.38
CA LYS A 25 -0.56 -8.62 -10.36
C LYS A 25 -0.57 -10.12 -10.65
N THR A 26 -0.04 -10.58 -11.79
CA THR A 26 -0.01 -12.00 -12.16
C THR A 26 1.15 -12.77 -11.52
N GLN A 27 2.18 -12.05 -11.07
CA GLN A 27 3.37 -12.59 -10.42
C GLN A 27 3.39 -12.16 -8.94
N PRO A 28 2.75 -12.90 -8.02
CA PRO A 28 2.49 -12.42 -6.66
C PRO A 28 3.77 -12.12 -5.88
N TYR A 29 4.85 -12.89 -6.09
CA TYR A 29 6.13 -12.63 -5.43
C TYR A 29 6.76 -11.32 -5.89
N GLN A 30 6.84 -11.08 -7.21
CA GLN A 30 7.40 -9.85 -7.77
C GLN A 30 6.53 -8.63 -7.44
N MET A 31 5.20 -8.80 -7.50
CA MET A 31 4.23 -7.80 -7.06
C MET A 31 4.52 -7.36 -5.63
N MET A 32 4.64 -8.30 -4.69
CA MET A 32 4.89 -7.97 -3.28
C MET A 32 6.25 -7.28 -3.07
N LYS A 33 7.30 -7.70 -3.78
CA LYS A 33 8.60 -7.02 -3.71
C LYS A 33 8.50 -5.58 -4.17
N GLN A 34 7.90 -5.35 -5.34
CA GLN A 34 7.73 -4.01 -5.89
C GLN A 34 6.91 -3.11 -4.96
N VAL A 35 5.80 -3.63 -4.43
CA VAL A 35 4.94 -2.89 -3.48
C VAL A 35 5.70 -2.54 -2.20
N ALA A 36 6.46 -3.48 -1.64
CA ALA A 36 7.28 -3.24 -0.45
C ALA A 36 8.36 -2.19 -0.71
N GLU A 37 9.08 -2.30 -1.82
CA GLU A 37 10.13 -1.35 -2.24
C GLU A 37 9.58 0.07 -2.39
N VAL A 38 8.46 0.24 -3.10
CA VAL A 38 7.81 1.54 -3.28
C VAL A 38 7.35 2.11 -1.95
N THR A 39 6.69 1.30 -1.12
CA THR A 39 6.16 1.73 0.18
C THR A 39 7.28 2.21 1.11
N PHE A 40 8.35 1.42 1.25
CA PHE A 40 9.44 1.75 2.17
C PHE A 40 10.30 2.91 1.65
N ALA A 41 10.51 3.01 0.33
CA ALA A 41 11.15 4.17 -0.27
C ALA A 41 10.37 5.47 0.05
N ARG A 42 9.04 5.44 -0.10
CA ARG A 42 8.18 6.56 0.24
C ARG A 42 8.18 6.89 1.73
N LEU A 43 8.07 5.88 2.59
CA LEU A 43 8.15 6.06 4.05
C LEU A 43 9.46 6.74 4.47
N LYS A 44 10.59 6.34 3.88
CA LYS A 44 11.90 6.93 4.14
C LYS A 44 11.99 8.37 3.64
N ALA A 45 11.58 8.62 2.40
CA ALA A 45 11.65 9.93 1.77
C ALA A 45 10.73 10.98 2.42
N GLU A 46 9.54 10.56 2.87
CA GLU A 46 8.52 11.46 3.40
C GLU A 46 8.56 11.61 4.94
N GLN A 47 9.57 11.05 5.63
CA GLN A 47 9.72 11.16 7.09
C GLN A 47 9.52 12.58 7.66
N PRO A 48 10.08 13.65 7.07
CA PRO A 48 9.86 15.01 7.59
C PRO A 48 8.38 15.44 7.54
N LYS A 49 7.65 15.03 6.49
CA LYS A 49 6.22 15.32 6.34
C LYS A 49 5.39 14.49 7.30
N ILE A 50 5.71 13.20 7.45
CA ILE A 50 5.05 12.28 8.38
C ILE A 50 5.17 12.79 9.83
N LYS A 51 6.32 13.37 10.21
CA LYS A 51 6.51 13.98 11.54
C LYS A 51 5.63 15.22 11.76
N GLN A 52 5.33 15.97 10.71
CA GLN A 52 4.47 17.15 10.77
C GLN A 52 2.99 16.77 10.79
N ASP A 53 2.61 15.75 10.01
CA ASP A 53 1.26 15.20 9.97
C ASP A 53 1.29 13.66 9.89
N PRO A 54 1.13 12.97 11.03
CA PRO A 54 1.08 11.50 11.07
C PRO A 54 -0.08 10.88 10.27
N ASN A 55 -1.14 11.63 9.93
CA ASN A 55 -2.23 11.08 9.11
C ASN A 55 -1.79 10.77 7.68
N LEU A 56 -0.65 11.32 7.23
CA LEU A 56 -0.05 10.96 5.96
C LEU A 56 0.24 9.44 5.85
N LEU A 57 0.47 8.76 6.97
CA LEU A 57 0.61 7.30 6.98
C LEU A 57 -0.66 6.57 6.52
N LYS A 58 -1.85 7.10 6.82
CA LYS A 58 -3.11 6.53 6.31
C LYS A 58 -3.19 6.66 4.79
N VAL A 59 -2.71 7.78 4.25
CA VAL A 59 -2.64 8.01 2.80
C VAL A 59 -1.67 7.03 2.15
N ILE A 60 -0.49 6.82 2.75
CA ILE A 60 0.50 5.83 2.25
C ILE A 60 -0.11 4.43 2.27
N VAL A 61 -0.77 4.01 3.35
CA VAL A 61 -1.43 2.69 3.40
C VAL A 61 -2.52 2.55 2.34
N GLU A 62 -3.37 3.57 2.21
CA GLU A 62 -4.47 3.58 1.24
C GLU A 62 -3.97 3.49 -0.21
N GLN A 63 -2.88 4.18 -0.53
CA GLN A 63 -2.35 4.28 -1.89
C GLN A 63 -1.41 3.12 -2.25
N GLU A 64 -0.54 2.72 -1.33
CA GLU A 64 0.53 1.76 -1.65
C GLU A 64 0.15 0.32 -1.31
N LEU A 65 -0.71 0.08 -0.30
CA LEU A 65 -1.02 -1.27 0.19
C LEU A 65 -2.41 -1.74 -0.23
N MET A 66 -3.43 -0.94 0.06
CA MET A 66 -4.83 -1.34 -0.14
C MET A 66 -5.22 -1.74 -1.58
N PRO A 67 -4.59 -1.24 -2.67
CA PRO A 67 -4.89 -1.70 -4.03
C PRO A 67 -4.57 -3.18 -4.30
N TYR A 68 -3.79 -3.81 -3.41
CA TYR A 68 -3.36 -5.21 -3.51
C TYR A 68 -4.05 -6.10 -2.47
N VAL A 69 -4.88 -5.52 -1.60
CA VAL A 69 -5.61 -6.25 -0.54
C VAL A 69 -7.05 -6.47 -0.99
N ASN A 70 -7.51 -7.71 -0.95
CA ASN A 70 -8.93 -8.03 -1.11
C ASN A 70 -9.66 -7.88 0.23
N ASP A 71 -9.84 -6.63 0.63
CA ASP A 71 -10.48 -6.22 1.89
C ASP A 71 -11.92 -6.71 2.01
N ARG A 72 -12.69 -6.70 0.91
CA ARG A 72 -14.05 -7.26 0.89
C ARG A 72 -14.05 -8.76 1.16
N TYR A 73 -13.16 -9.52 0.51
CA TYR A 73 -13.04 -10.95 0.79
C TYR A 73 -12.65 -11.20 2.25
N ALA A 74 -11.68 -10.45 2.78
CA ALA A 74 -11.25 -10.54 4.17
C ALA A 74 -12.39 -10.20 5.14
N ALA A 75 -13.16 -9.13 4.89
CA ALA A 75 -14.32 -8.72 5.68
C ALA A 75 -15.39 -9.81 5.71
N LEU A 76 -15.77 -10.35 4.54
CA LEU A 76 -16.76 -11.42 4.45
C LEU A 76 -16.27 -12.71 5.13
N LYS A 77 -14.98 -13.02 5.00
CA LYS A 77 -14.36 -14.14 5.74
C LYS A 77 -14.42 -13.94 7.25
N LEU A 78 -14.18 -12.72 7.73
CA LEU A 78 -14.26 -12.37 9.14
C LEU A 78 -15.69 -12.49 9.69
N LEU A 79 -16.70 -12.06 8.93
CA LEU A 79 -18.11 -12.21 9.32
C LEU A 79 -18.52 -13.68 9.42
N GLY A 80 -18.01 -14.53 8.52
CA GLY A 80 -18.20 -15.98 8.59
C GLY A 80 -19.68 -16.37 8.69
N PRO A 81 -20.09 -17.19 9.68
CA PRO A 81 -21.49 -17.60 9.86
C PRO A 81 -22.48 -16.43 10.04
N ASN A 82 -22.03 -15.28 10.56
CA ASN A 82 -22.89 -14.11 10.79
C ASN A 82 -23.41 -13.48 9.49
N LEU A 83 -22.85 -13.84 8.33
CA LEU A 83 -23.40 -13.45 7.03
C LEU A 83 -24.78 -14.03 6.77
N LYS A 84 -25.09 -15.20 7.34
CA LYS A 84 -26.34 -15.89 7.05
C LYS A 84 -27.52 -15.14 7.67
N GLY A 85 -28.35 -14.56 6.81
CA GLY A 85 -29.53 -13.80 7.23
C GLY A 85 -29.25 -12.35 7.58
N ALA A 86 -28.00 -11.88 7.45
CA ALA A 86 -27.67 -10.47 7.57
C ALA A 86 -28.27 -9.66 6.41
N LYS A 87 -28.68 -8.43 6.68
CA LYS A 87 -29.10 -7.49 5.64
C LYS A 87 -27.90 -7.10 4.80
N ARG A 88 -28.12 -6.93 3.49
CA ARG A 88 -27.04 -6.59 2.56
C ARG A 88 -26.41 -5.25 2.91
N GLU A 89 -27.23 -4.31 3.36
CA GLU A 89 -26.84 -2.95 3.73
C GLU A 89 -25.87 -2.98 4.92
N ASP A 90 -26.22 -3.69 5.98
CA ASP A 90 -25.37 -3.85 7.18
C ASP A 90 -24.03 -4.53 6.84
N VAL A 91 -24.03 -5.50 5.91
CA VAL A 91 -22.80 -6.16 5.46
C VAL A 91 -21.90 -5.18 4.68
N LEU A 92 -22.48 -4.31 3.85
CA LEU A 92 -21.69 -3.31 3.11
C LEU A 92 -21.13 -2.25 4.06
N GLU A 93 -21.92 -1.77 5.02
CA GLU A 93 -21.45 -0.86 6.06
C GLU A 93 -20.30 -1.46 6.87
N PHE A 94 -20.40 -2.75 7.21
CA PHE A 94 -19.31 -3.47 7.85
C PHE A 94 -18.05 -3.55 6.98
N VAL A 95 -18.19 -3.83 5.68
CA VAL A 95 -17.04 -3.90 4.75
C VAL A 95 -16.32 -2.55 4.69
N ASP A 96 -17.06 -1.45 4.60
CA ASP A 96 -16.48 -0.11 4.56
C ASP A 96 -15.79 0.26 5.88
N ALA A 97 -16.42 -0.05 7.01
CA ALA A 97 -15.83 0.15 8.34
C ALA A 97 -14.57 -0.72 8.54
N PHE A 98 -14.59 -1.96 8.06
CA PHE A 98 -13.45 -2.88 8.12
C PHE A 98 -12.28 -2.35 7.28
N ARG A 99 -12.53 -1.84 6.07
CA ARG A 99 -11.50 -1.19 5.26
C ARG A 99 -10.88 -0.01 5.99
N ALA A 100 -11.70 0.89 6.54
CA ALA A 100 -11.23 2.05 7.31
C ALA A 100 -10.39 1.62 8.53
N TYR A 101 -10.80 0.55 9.20
CA TYR A 101 -10.06 -0.03 10.31
C TYR A 101 -8.68 -0.59 9.90
N LEU A 102 -8.58 -1.30 8.78
CA LEU A 102 -7.29 -1.78 8.25
C LEU A 102 -6.34 -0.62 7.98
N ILE A 103 -6.83 0.42 7.31
CA ILE A 103 -6.02 1.62 6.99
C ILE A 103 -5.48 2.25 8.26
N ALA A 104 -6.35 2.50 9.25
CA ALA A 104 -5.96 3.10 10.51
C ALA A 104 -4.98 2.22 11.31
N SER A 105 -5.23 0.91 11.36
CA SER A 105 -4.42 -0.03 12.13
C SER A 105 -3.02 -0.19 11.55
N TYR A 106 -2.90 -0.32 10.22
CA TYR A 106 -1.59 -0.41 9.58
C TYR A 106 -0.85 0.93 9.63
N ALA A 107 -1.54 2.06 9.47
CA ALA A 107 -0.93 3.38 9.64
C ALA A 107 -0.35 3.54 11.05
N GLN A 108 -1.07 3.07 12.08
CA GLN A 108 -0.59 3.06 13.45
C GLN A 108 0.69 2.23 13.61
N VAL A 109 0.79 1.06 12.97
CA VAL A 109 2.03 0.26 12.99
C VAL A 109 3.18 1.01 12.31
N LEU A 110 2.92 1.67 11.17
CA LEU A 110 3.94 2.42 10.43
C LEU A 110 4.48 3.65 11.18
N THR A 111 3.80 4.12 12.24
CA THR A 111 4.37 5.15 13.14
C THR A 111 5.67 4.70 13.82
N GLN A 112 5.87 3.38 13.93
CA GLN A 112 7.06 2.78 14.55
C GLN A 112 8.23 2.61 13.57
N TYR A 113 8.04 3.03 12.30
CA TYR A 113 9.09 2.95 11.31
C TYR A 113 10.28 3.85 11.70
N SER A 114 11.46 3.24 11.74
CA SER A 114 12.74 3.84 12.10
C SER A 114 13.86 3.24 11.24
N ASP A 115 13.65 3.20 9.93
CA ASP A 115 14.58 2.67 8.92
C ASP A 115 14.75 1.14 8.92
N GLN A 116 13.72 0.41 9.34
CA GLN A 116 13.68 -1.05 9.19
C GLN A 116 13.86 -1.46 7.71
N GLN A 117 14.49 -2.61 7.51
CA GLN A 117 14.67 -3.22 6.19
C GLN A 117 13.70 -4.38 6.01
N ILE A 118 13.38 -4.71 4.76
CA ILE A 118 12.58 -5.88 4.40
C ILE A 118 13.46 -6.90 3.70
N GLU A 119 13.36 -8.15 4.15
CA GLU A 119 13.92 -9.31 3.47
C GLU A 119 12.80 -10.26 3.05
N PHE A 120 12.82 -10.69 1.80
CA PHE A 120 11.88 -11.69 1.29
C PHE A 120 12.48 -13.08 1.44
N GLY A 121 11.61 -14.04 1.80
CA GLY A 121 11.96 -15.45 1.69
C GLY A 121 12.16 -15.89 0.24
N PRO A 122 12.55 -17.16 0.02
CA PRO A 122 12.67 -17.72 -1.32
C PRO A 122 11.38 -17.58 -2.12
N GLU A 123 11.49 -17.27 -3.41
CA GLU A 123 10.35 -17.22 -4.32
C GLU A 123 9.65 -18.59 -4.37
N PRO A 124 8.35 -18.66 -4.05
CA PRO A 124 7.63 -19.93 -4.08
C PRO A 124 7.46 -20.39 -5.53
N LYS A 125 7.55 -21.71 -5.74
CA LYS A 125 7.15 -22.30 -7.02
C LYS A 125 5.64 -22.21 -7.15
N LEU A 126 5.17 -21.49 -8.16
CA LEU A 126 3.75 -21.42 -8.47
C LEU A 126 3.26 -22.76 -9.02
N ASP A 127 2.08 -23.16 -8.57
CA ASP A 127 1.39 -24.39 -8.96
C ASP A 127 0.01 -23.97 -9.48
N ASP A 128 -0.24 -24.16 -10.77
CA ASP A 128 -1.47 -23.73 -11.44
C ASP A 128 -2.73 -24.40 -10.87
N SER A 129 -2.57 -25.53 -10.15
CA SER A 129 -3.68 -26.18 -9.45
C SER A 129 -4.06 -25.48 -8.14
N LYS A 130 -3.16 -24.66 -7.57
CA LYS A 130 -3.40 -23.91 -6.34
C LYS A 130 -3.99 -22.55 -6.64
N ARG A 131 -4.79 -22.06 -5.69
CA ARG A 131 -5.41 -20.71 -5.75
C ARG A 131 -4.81 -19.76 -4.70
N ILE A 132 -3.98 -20.29 -3.81
CA ILE A 132 -3.36 -19.58 -2.70
C ILE A 132 -1.89 -19.98 -2.71
N THR A 133 -1.03 -18.97 -2.64
CA THR A 133 0.41 -19.10 -2.42
C THR A 133 0.78 -18.23 -1.24
N SER A 134 1.84 -18.60 -0.54
CA SER A 134 2.35 -17.85 0.61
C SER A 134 3.67 -17.19 0.26
N ILE A 135 3.83 -15.92 0.65
CA ILE A 135 5.08 -15.18 0.50
C ILE A 135 5.56 -14.74 1.88
N LYS A 136 6.76 -15.21 2.24
CA LYS A 136 7.40 -14.90 3.52
C LYS A 136 8.14 -13.58 3.44
N VAL A 137 7.95 -12.75 4.45
CA VAL A 137 8.58 -11.43 4.58
C VAL A 137 9.12 -11.30 5.99
N GLU A 138 10.35 -10.82 6.13
CA GLU A 138 10.97 -10.52 7.42
C GLU A 138 11.32 -9.03 7.47
N ILE A 139 10.84 -8.35 8.52
CA ILE A 139 11.21 -6.96 8.81
C ILE A 139 12.38 -7.00 9.80
N ILE A 140 13.51 -6.46 9.39
CA ILE A 140 14.74 -6.38 10.18
C ILE A 140 14.67 -5.13 11.08
N ASP A 141 14.63 -5.34 12.40
CA ASP A 141 14.27 -4.30 13.38
C ASP A 141 15.23 -4.25 14.58
N ALA A 142 16.54 -4.27 14.35
CA ALA A 142 17.54 -4.23 15.41
C ALA A 142 17.45 -2.93 16.26
N PRO A 143 17.58 -2.99 17.60
CA PRO A 143 17.91 -4.16 18.43
C PRO A 143 16.70 -5.00 18.86
N ARG A 144 15.48 -4.66 18.39
CA ARG A 144 14.29 -5.48 18.64
C ARG A 144 14.37 -6.77 17.79
N PRO A 145 13.63 -7.82 18.18
CA PRO A 145 13.53 -9.01 17.36
C PRO A 145 12.93 -8.70 15.99
N ASN A 146 13.44 -9.36 14.94
CA ASN A 146 12.84 -9.28 13.61
C ASN A 146 11.38 -9.73 13.63
N ILE A 147 10.57 -9.11 12.77
CA ILE A 147 9.14 -9.42 12.64
C ILE A 147 8.95 -10.30 11.42
N LYS A 148 8.40 -11.49 11.60
CA LYS A 148 8.14 -12.45 10.53
C LYS A 148 6.68 -12.41 10.12
N LEU A 149 6.45 -12.21 8.83
CA LEU A 149 5.13 -12.11 8.22
C LEU A 149 5.01 -13.12 7.08
N GLU A 150 3.79 -13.57 6.84
CA GLU A 150 3.43 -14.44 5.71
C GLU A 150 2.11 -13.93 5.14
N PHE A 151 2.07 -13.72 3.83
CA PHE A 151 0.91 -13.20 3.10
C PHE A 151 0.46 -14.20 2.03
#